data_AF-R6FAW1-F1
#
_entry.id   AF-R6FAW1-F1
#
_cell.length_a   1.000
_cell.length_b   1.000
_cell.length_c   1.000
_cell.angle_alpha   90.00
_cell.angle_beta   90.00
_cell.angle_gamma   90.00
#
_symmetry.space_group_name_H-M   'P 1'
#
loop_
_entity.id
_entity.type
_entity.pdbx_description
1 polymer ?
#
loop_
_entity_poly.entity_id
_entity_poly.type
_entity_poly.pdbx_seq_one_letter_code
_entity_poly.pdbx_strand_id
1 'polypeptide(L)'
;MSCHYYVLTRFNIRLWTKDKKGKPTQTEEWLKKRFELFEQYCLPSVANQSVKNFKWIVLFDSETPEVYKKKIDEYARRCEQFTPHYVAPAEGRYFVRIFQKIILEDIILGDVVITTYLDNDDALRYDYVEEVQRLAAQVRNRTFISFKYGIQYFTELNIATRVVYRNNHFLSFIEKYEENVRLRTVMGYGSHIYVGRYKGTEALFVETPENEKWIELVHVDNDVRMTFDTHLITDLKKLKNDFGIHLELAKNSTFIFYTIFLKRTIKEIFRHIRLKIMGRKWD
;
A
#
# COMPACT_ATOMS: atom_id res chain seq x y z
N MET A 1 -16.91 -23.91 -0.12
CA MET A 1 -16.01 -23.06 0.67
C MET A 1 -14.95 -22.56 -0.29
N SER A 2 -15.01 -21.29 -0.61
CA SER A 2 -14.18 -20.62 -1.61
C SER A 2 -13.23 -19.63 -0.92
N CYS A 3 -12.19 -19.22 -1.65
CA CYS A 3 -11.28 -18.17 -1.20
C CYS A 3 -11.51 -16.92 -2.06
N HIS A 4 -11.78 -15.79 -1.40
CA HIS A 4 -12.06 -14.50 -2.03
C HIS A 4 -10.96 -13.50 -1.67
N TYR A 5 -10.40 -12.82 -2.68
CA TYR A 5 -9.34 -11.83 -2.49
C TYR A 5 -9.84 -10.44 -2.86
N TYR A 6 -9.62 -9.47 -1.96
CA TYR A 6 -9.92 -8.07 -2.19
C TYR A 6 -8.69 -7.17 -1.95
N VAL A 7 -8.32 -6.37 -2.94
CA VAL A 7 -7.47 -5.19 -2.73
C VAL A 7 -8.38 -4.03 -2.34
N LEU A 8 -8.01 -3.28 -1.30
CA LEU A 8 -8.82 -2.22 -0.71
C LEU A 8 -8.06 -0.89 -0.80
N THR A 9 -8.66 0.09 -1.47
CA THR A 9 -8.07 1.42 -1.64
C THR A 9 -9.06 2.50 -1.22
N ARG A 10 -8.59 3.45 -0.42
CA ARG A 10 -9.30 4.70 -0.13
C ARG A 10 -8.73 5.77 -1.04
N PHE A 11 -9.51 6.26 -2.00
CA PHE A 11 -8.96 7.17 -3.01
C PHE A 11 -9.02 8.63 -2.57
N ASN A 12 -10.22 9.20 -2.49
CA ASN A 12 -10.45 10.60 -2.12
C ASN A 12 -11.61 10.78 -1.15
N ILE A 13 -12.01 9.75 -0.39
CA ILE A 13 -13.02 9.92 0.64
C ILE A 13 -12.61 10.95 1.70
N ARG A 14 -13.58 11.73 2.21
CA ARG A 14 -13.32 12.78 3.22
C ARG A 14 -13.10 12.17 4.61
N LEU A 15 -11.83 12.03 4.97
CA LEU A 15 -11.40 11.63 6.31
C LEU A 15 -10.86 12.82 7.11
N TRP A 16 -10.17 13.71 6.42
CA TRP A 16 -9.43 14.83 7.01
C TRP A 16 -9.63 16.06 6.14
N THR A 17 -9.74 17.24 6.74
CA THR A 17 -9.83 18.53 6.02
C THR A 17 -8.48 19.05 5.54
N LYS A 18 -7.38 18.51 6.10
CA LYS A 18 -6.00 18.88 5.79
C LYS A 18 -5.12 17.63 5.66
N ASP A 19 -4.07 17.73 4.85
CA ASP A 19 -3.04 16.71 4.73
C ASP A 19 -2.02 16.75 5.88
N LYS A 20 -1.02 15.85 5.85
CA LYS A 20 0.07 15.81 6.84
C LYS A 20 0.88 17.12 6.94
N LYS A 21 0.85 17.98 5.92
CA LYS A 21 1.53 19.28 5.86
C LYS A 21 0.59 20.44 6.21
N GLY A 22 -0.65 20.17 6.60
CA GLY A 22 -1.65 21.18 6.91
C GLY A 22 -2.27 21.86 5.68
N LYS A 23 -1.99 21.38 4.46
CA LYS A 23 -2.62 21.89 3.23
C LYS A 23 -4.04 21.34 3.11
N PRO A 24 -4.99 22.12 2.55
CA PRO A 24 -6.34 21.63 2.32
C PRO A 24 -6.36 20.38 1.44
N THR A 25 -7.19 19.40 1.81
CA THR A 25 -7.55 18.26 0.94
C THR A 25 -8.77 18.63 0.09
N GLN A 26 -9.10 17.81 -0.91
CA GLN A 26 -10.27 18.00 -1.78
C GLN A 26 -10.25 19.26 -2.67
N THR A 27 -9.11 19.96 -2.79
CA THR A 27 -8.95 20.98 -3.82
C THR A 27 -8.78 20.34 -5.20
N GLU A 28 -9.00 21.12 -6.25
CA GLU A 28 -8.82 20.65 -7.63
C GLU A 28 -7.37 20.18 -7.87
N GLU A 29 -6.38 20.92 -7.39
CA GLU A 29 -4.96 20.59 -7.56
C GLU A 29 -4.58 19.32 -6.80
N TRP A 30 -5.08 19.17 -5.57
CA TRP A 30 -4.86 17.97 -4.77
C TRP A 30 -5.45 16.74 -5.45
N LEU A 31 -6.68 16.85 -5.96
CA LEU A 31 -7.35 15.76 -6.63
C LEU A 31 -6.67 15.41 -7.95
N LYS A 32 -6.33 16.42 -8.75
CA LYS A 32 -5.58 16.28 -10.00
C LYS A 32 -4.29 15.50 -9.77
N LYS A 33 -3.50 15.90 -8.78
CA LYS A 33 -2.24 15.23 -8.46
C LYS A 33 -2.45 13.77 -8.07
N ARG A 34 -3.48 13.45 -7.29
CA ARG A 34 -3.80 12.06 -6.92
C ARG A 34 -4.18 11.20 -8.11
N PHE A 35 -4.98 11.73 -9.04
CA PHE A 35 -5.30 11.02 -10.28
C PHE A 35 -4.07 10.81 -11.16
N GLU A 36 -3.19 11.81 -11.30
CA GLU A 36 -1.93 11.65 -12.04
C GLU A 36 -1.05 10.53 -11.45
N LEU A 37 -0.89 10.51 -10.13
CA LEU A 37 -0.11 9.46 -9.45
C LEU A 37 -0.76 8.08 -9.60
N PHE A 38 -2.08 8.00 -9.45
CA PHE A 38 -2.81 6.75 -9.62
C PHE A 38 -2.68 6.20 -11.04
N GLU A 39 -2.85 7.05 -12.05
CA GLU A 39 -2.74 6.68 -13.48
C GLU A 39 -1.32 6.24 -13.84
N GLN A 40 -0.31 6.90 -13.26
CA GLN A 40 1.09 6.65 -13.58
C GLN A 40 1.66 5.41 -12.88
N TYR A 41 1.27 5.14 -11.63
CA TYR A 41 1.93 4.15 -10.78
C TYR A 41 0.98 3.06 -10.28
N CYS A 42 -0.13 3.43 -9.63
CA CYS A 42 -0.98 2.46 -8.93
C CYS A 42 -1.79 1.57 -9.88
N LEU A 43 -2.61 2.19 -10.74
CA LEU A 43 -3.45 1.50 -11.73
C LEU A 43 -2.68 0.51 -12.61
N PRO A 44 -1.57 0.88 -13.29
CA PRO A 44 -0.82 -0.06 -14.10
C PRO A 44 -0.27 -1.23 -13.27
N SER A 45 0.15 -1.01 -12.02
CA SER A 45 0.72 -2.09 -11.19
C SER A 45 -0.31 -3.16 -10.79
N VAL A 46 -1.55 -2.75 -10.47
CA VAL A 46 -2.63 -3.68 -10.14
C VAL A 46 -3.19 -4.31 -11.42
N ALA A 47 -3.30 -3.55 -12.51
CA ALA A 47 -3.71 -4.10 -13.81
C ALA A 47 -2.70 -5.13 -14.34
N ASN A 48 -1.43 -5.05 -13.96
CA ASN A 48 -0.36 -5.96 -14.37
C ASN A 48 -0.25 -7.25 -13.50
N GLN A 49 -1.14 -7.48 -12.52
CA GLN A 49 -1.04 -8.70 -11.70
C GLN A 49 -1.12 -10.00 -12.55
N SER A 50 -0.28 -11.00 -12.25
CA SER A 50 -0.20 -12.28 -12.97
C SER A 50 -1.50 -13.06 -12.87
N VAL A 51 -2.11 -13.04 -11.68
CA VAL A 51 -3.41 -13.67 -11.41
C VAL A 51 -4.49 -12.60 -11.40
N LYS A 52 -5.61 -12.89 -12.08
CA LYS A 52 -6.76 -11.99 -12.25
C LYS A 52 -7.92 -12.27 -11.30
N ASN A 53 -7.85 -13.36 -10.53
CA ASN A 53 -8.90 -13.79 -9.60
C ASN A 53 -8.84 -13.04 -8.27
N PHE A 54 -9.18 -11.75 -8.31
CA PHE A 54 -9.36 -10.88 -7.15
C PHE A 54 -10.29 -9.71 -7.54
N LYS A 55 -10.84 -9.01 -6.55
CA LYS A 55 -11.53 -7.72 -6.76
C LYS A 55 -10.70 -6.58 -6.16
N TRP A 56 -10.79 -5.40 -6.75
CA TRP A 56 -10.12 -4.19 -6.28
C TRP A 56 -11.17 -3.12 -5.95
N ILE A 57 -11.54 -3.05 -4.68
CA ILE A 57 -12.56 -2.13 -4.18
C ILE A 57 -11.90 -0.78 -3.92
N VAL A 58 -12.32 0.23 -4.69
CA VAL A 58 -11.78 1.59 -4.59
C VAL A 58 -12.89 2.56 -4.17
N LEU A 59 -12.73 3.17 -2.99
CA LEU A 59 -13.71 4.12 -2.46
C LEU A 59 -13.40 5.54 -2.92
N PHE A 60 -14.39 6.16 -3.58
CA PHE A 60 -14.36 7.54 -4.03
C PHE A 60 -15.38 8.39 -3.27
N ASP A 61 -15.14 9.69 -3.16
CA ASP A 61 -16.17 10.64 -2.73
C ASP A 61 -17.28 10.73 -3.80
N SER A 62 -18.55 10.64 -3.40
CA SER A 62 -19.70 10.79 -4.32
C SER A 62 -19.78 12.16 -5.00
N GLU A 63 -19.21 13.20 -4.38
CA GLU A 63 -19.08 14.55 -4.93
C GLU A 63 -17.83 14.71 -5.83
N THR A 64 -17.13 13.62 -6.17
CA THR A 64 -16.02 13.65 -7.14
C THR A 64 -16.49 14.32 -8.45
N PRO A 65 -15.78 15.35 -8.97
CA PRO A 65 -16.19 16.05 -10.18
C PRO A 65 -16.34 15.13 -11.40
N GLU A 66 -17.25 15.49 -12.29
CA GLU A 66 -17.64 14.65 -13.44
C GLU A 66 -16.48 14.30 -14.37
N VAL A 67 -15.51 15.22 -14.53
CA VAL A 67 -14.28 14.95 -15.31
C VAL A 67 -13.49 13.76 -14.77
N TYR A 68 -13.47 13.58 -13.45
CA TYR A 68 -12.80 12.45 -12.80
C TYR A 68 -13.67 11.20 -12.77
N LYS A 69 -15.01 11.33 -12.70
CA LYS A 69 -15.92 10.18 -12.85
C LYS A 69 -15.75 9.50 -14.21
N LYS A 70 -15.62 10.27 -15.28
CA LYS A 70 -15.31 9.73 -16.62
C LYS A 70 -14.00 8.94 -16.65
N LYS A 71 -12.96 9.44 -15.98
CA LYS A 71 -11.69 8.71 -15.82
C LYS A 71 -11.87 7.41 -15.03
N ILE A 72 -12.63 7.44 -13.94
CA ILE A 72 -12.94 6.26 -13.12
C ILE A 72 -13.64 5.18 -13.97
N ASP A 73 -14.59 5.57 -14.82
CA ASP A 73 -15.25 4.64 -15.74
C ASP A 73 -14.28 4.03 -16.76
N GLU A 74 -13.33 4.83 -17.27
CA GLU A 74 -12.26 4.33 -18.14
C GLU A 74 -11.35 3.33 -17.42
N TYR A 75 -11.07 3.53 -16.13
CA TYR A 75 -10.28 2.57 -15.35
C TYR A 75 -11.01 1.24 -15.19
N ALA A 76 -12.31 1.27 -14.88
CA ALA A 76 -13.14 0.07 -14.78
C ALA A 76 -13.20 -0.71 -16.11
N ARG A 77 -13.17 -0.02 -17.26
CA ARG A 77 -13.07 -0.67 -18.58
C ARG A 77 -11.69 -1.29 -18.84
N ARG A 78 -10.63 -0.70 -18.29
CA ARG A 78 -9.23 -1.14 -18.50
C ARG A 78 -8.80 -2.26 -17.55
N CYS A 79 -9.39 -2.34 -16.37
CA CYS A 79 -9.08 -3.32 -15.34
C CYS A 79 -10.38 -3.90 -14.78
N GLU A 80 -10.69 -5.13 -15.18
CA GLU A 80 -11.92 -5.83 -14.77
C GLU A 80 -12.04 -5.99 -13.25
N GLN A 81 -10.90 -6.08 -12.55
CA GLN A 81 -10.87 -6.17 -11.09
C GLN A 81 -11.24 -4.84 -10.43
N PHE A 82 -11.11 -3.70 -11.12
CA PHE A 82 -11.35 -2.38 -10.54
C PHE A 82 -12.85 -2.14 -10.37
N THR A 83 -13.29 -2.09 -9.11
CA THR A 83 -14.68 -1.86 -8.71
C THR A 83 -14.78 -0.53 -7.96
N PRO A 84 -15.23 0.57 -8.60
CA PRO A 84 -15.39 1.86 -7.96
C PRO A 84 -16.66 1.91 -7.12
N HIS A 85 -16.57 2.43 -5.89
CA HIS A 85 -17.71 2.68 -5.02
C HIS A 85 -17.71 4.13 -4.53
N TYR A 86 -18.82 4.82 -4.75
CA TYR A 86 -19.00 6.21 -4.32
C TYR A 86 -19.59 6.28 -2.92
N VAL A 87 -18.94 7.06 -2.05
CA VAL A 87 -19.28 7.22 -0.64
C VAL A 87 -19.71 8.65 -0.39
N ALA A 88 -20.84 8.83 0.30
CA ALA A 88 -21.30 10.15 0.68
C ALA A 88 -20.25 10.87 1.57
N PRO A 89 -20.02 12.19 1.42
CA PRO A 89 -19.03 12.93 2.20
C PRO A 89 -19.10 12.69 3.72
N ALA A 90 -20.31 12.63 4.27
CA ALA A 90 -20.56 12.41 5.70
C ALA A 90 -20.20 10.99 6.18
N GLU A 91 -20.11 10.03 5.25
CA GLU A 91 -19.89 8.62 5.55
C GLU A 91 -18.42 8.20 5.42
N GLY A 92 -17.54 9.05 4.88
CA GLY A 92 -16.13 8.72 4.63
C GLY A 92 -15.42 8.13 5.86
N ARG A 93 -15.69 8.65 7.06
CA ARG A 93 -15.14 8.14 8.33
C ARG A 93 -15.49 6.68 8.66
N TYR A 94 -16.53 6.13 8.02
CA TYR A 94 -16.99 4.75 8.21
C TYR A 94 -16.46 3.78 7.16
N PHE A 95 -15.42 4.16 6.39
CA PHE A 95 -14.84 3.34 5.31
C PHE A 95 -14.61 1.86 5.68
N VAL A 96 -14.21 1.55 6.92
CA VAL A 96 -14.03 0.16 7.39
C VAL A 96 -15.34 -0.63 7.30
N ARG A 97 -16.45 -0.04 7.73
CA ARG A 97 -17.78 -0.67 7.65
C ARG A 97 -18.27 -0.75 6.22
N ILE A 98 -17.93 0.22 5.38
CA ILE A 98 -18.29 0.26 3.96
C ILE A 98 -17.60 -0.89 3.22
N PHE A 99 -16.29 -1.06 3.40
CA PHE A 99 -15.57 -2.21 2.83
C PHE A 99 -16.16 -3.54 3.29
N GLN A 100 -16.43 -3.68 4.59
CA GLN A 100 -17.05 -4.90 5.14
C GLN A 100 -18.40 -5.18 4.47
N LYS A 101 -19.26 -4.16 4.31
CA LYS A 101 -20.57 -4.32 3.68
C LYS A 101 -20.43 -4.78 2.23
N ILE A 102 -19.56 -4.15 1.44
CA ILE A 102 -19.32 -4.53 0.03
C ILE A 102 -18.82 -5.98 -0.06
N ILE A 103 -17.86 -6.36 0.78
CA ILE A 103 -17.31 -7.73 0.77
C ILE A 103 -18.38 -8.76 1.16
N LEU A 104 -19.25 -8.43 2.12
CA LEU A 104 -20.35 -9.32 2.57
C LEU A 104 -21.38 -9.62 1.48
N GLU A 105 -21.45 -8.83 0.40
CA GLU A 105 -22.33 -9.10 -0.75
C GLU A 105 -21.82 -10.27 -1.62
N ASP A 106 -20.54 -10.63 -1.48
CA ASP A 106 -19.85 -11.60 -2.35
C ASP A 106 -19.49 -12.94 -1.68
N ILE A 107 -19.65 -13.04 -0.36
CA ILE A 107 -19.14 -14.18 0.43
C ILE A 107 -20.26 -14.87 1.21
N ILE A 108 -20.07 -16.15 1.50
CA ILE A 108 -20.97 -16.95 2.34
C ILE A 108 -20.24 -17.54 3.54
N LEU A 109 -21.02 -17.98 4.54
CA LEU A 109 -20.50 -18.58 5.76
C LEU A 109 -19.51 -19.71 5.44
N GLY A 110 -18.31 -19.62 6.02
CA GLY A 110 -17.24 -20.59 5.86
C GLY A 110 -16.21 -20.24 4.79
N ASP A 111 -16.44 -19.21 3.97
CA ASP A 111 -15.45 -18.74 2.99
C ASP A 111 -14.23 -18.10 3.65
N VAL A 112 -13.10 -18.20 2.97
CA VAL A 112 -11.85 -17.52 3.36
C VAL A 112 -11.76 -16.20 2.63
N VAL A 113 -11.55 -15.13 3.36
CA VAL A 113 -11.43 -13.76 2.86
C VAL A 113 -10.00 -13.28 3.04
N ILE A 114 -9.38 -12.87 1.95
CA ILE A 114 -8.08 -12.20 1.93
C ILE A 114 -8.35 -10.74 1.62
N THR A 115 -7.82 -9.83 2.43
CA THR A 115 -7.90 -8.39 2.17
C THR A 115 -6.52 -7.76 2.21
N THR A 116 -6.17 -6.98 1.19
CA THR A 116 -4.89 -6.28 1.08
C THR A 116 -5.12 -4.78 1.02
N TYR A 117 -4.38 -4.02 1.82
CA TYR A 117 -4.42 -2.56 1.74
C TYR A 117 -3.42 -2.05 0.69
N LEU A 118 -3.88 -1.12 -0.15
CA LEU A 118 -3.03 -0.41 -1.10
C LEU A 118 -3.44 1.07 -1.16
N ASP A 119 -2.47 1.95 -0.92
CA ASP A 119 -2.63 3.39 -1.15
C ASP A 119 -2.71 3.70 -2.64
N ASN A 120 -3.44 4.76 -3.01
CA ASN A 120 -3.77 5.06 -4.41
C ASN A 120 -2.61 5.63 -5.24
N ASP A 121 -1.45 5.86 -4.63
CA ASP A 121 -0.23 6.34 -5.27
C ASP A 121 0.89 5.30 -5.21
N ASP A 122 0.70 4.17 -4.54
CA ASP A 122 1.69 3.12 -4.42
C ASP A 122 1.50 1.99 -5.44
N ALA A 123 2.52 1.12 -5.57
CA ALA A 123 2.51 0.03 -6.55
C ALA A 123 2.85 -1.33 -5.95
N LEU A 124 2.27 -2.39 -6.54
CA LEU A 124 2.53 -3.79 -6.19
C LEU A 124 3.28 -4.50 -7.33
N ARG A 125 4.17 -5.43 -6.97
CA ARG A 125 4.83 -6.32 -7.96
C ARG A 125 3.78 -7.18 -8.66
N TYR A 126 4.01 -7.54 -9.92
CA TYR A 126 3.07 -8.30 -10.75
C TYR A 126 2.63 -9.65 -10.13
N ASP A 127 3.46 -10.27 -9.29
CA ASP A 127 3.19 -11.56 -8.66
C ASP A 127 2.66 -11.44 -7.21
N TYR A 128 2.32 -10.21 -6.75
CA TYR A 128 1.96 -9.97 -5.35
C TYR A 128 0.70 -10.73 -4.94
N VAL A 129 -0.38 -10.64 -5.73
CA VAL A 129 -1.66 -11.31 -5.45
C VAL A 129 -1.47 -12.83 -5.42
N GLU A 130 -0.77 -13.37 -6.41
CA GLU A 130 -0.46 -14.80 -6.52
C GLU A 130 0.27 -15.32 -5.28
N GLU A 131 1.32 -14.61 -4.86
CA GLU A 131 2.12 -15.02 -3.71
C GLU A 131 1.33 -14.94 -2.39
N VAL A 132 0.49 -13.93 -2.22
CA VAL A 132 -0.39 -13.83 -1.06
C VAL A 132 -1.42 -14.97 -1.06
N GLN A 133 -2.03 -15.30 -2.20
CA GLN A 133 -2.96 -16.44 -2.29
C GLN A 133 -2.27 -17.76 -1.93
N ARG A 134 -1.06 -17.99 -2.45
CA ARG A 134 -0.25 -19.17 -2.16
C ARG A 134 0.06 -19.29 -0.67
N LEU A 135 0.47 -18.20 -0.03
CA LEU A 135 0.77 -18.17 1.41
C LEU A 135 -0.48 -18.29 2.27
N ALA A 136 -1.60 -17.69 1.85
CA ALA A 136 -2.88 -17.75 2.56
C ALA A 136 -3.37 -19.20 2.75
N ALA A 137 -3.08 -20.09 1.80
CA ALA A 137 -3.40 -21.52 1.89
C ALA A 137 -2.57 -22.28 2.95
N GLN A 138 -1.49 -21.68 3.46
CA GLN A 138 -0.52 -22.33 4.37
C GLN A 138 -0.56 -21.75 5.78
N VAL A 139 -1.23 -20.62 5.99
CA VAL A 139 -1.32 -19.95 7.29
C VAL A 139 -2.64 -20.24 7.97
N ARG A 140 -2.68 -19.98 9.28
CA ARG A 140 -3.90 -20.12 10.09
C ARG A 140 -4.88 -18.99 9.80
N ASN A 141 -6.14 -19.21 10.18
CA ASN A 141 -7.15 -18.15 10.22
C ASN A 141 -6.64 -16.95 11.06
N ARG A 142 -6.99 -15.73 10.66
CA ARG A 142 -6.63 -14.46 11.32
C ARG A 142 -5.13 -14.17 11.29
N THR A 143 -4.50 -14.35 10.13
CA THR A 143 -3.08 -14.11 9.91
C THR A 143 -2.84 -12.88 9.04
N PHE A 144 -1.91 -12.02 9.44
CA PHE A 144 -1.34 -11.00 8.58
C PHE A 144 -0.19 -11.57 7.76
N ILE A 145 -0.08 -11.14 6.50
CA ILE A 145 1.08 -11.37 5.66
C ILE A 145 1.68 -10.01 5.29
N SER A 146 2.98 -9.86 5.49
CA SER A 146 3.75 -8.67 5.14
C SER A 146 5.06 -9.08 4.47
N PHE A 147 5.32 -8.59 3.27
CA PHE A 147 6.62 -8.75 2.61
C PHE A 147 7.57 -7.66 3.05
N LYS A 148 8.74 -8.02 3.57
CA LYS A 148 9.66 -7.03 4.16
C LYS A 148 10.35 -6.15 3.12
N TYR A 149 10.61 -6.68 1.93
CA TYR A 149 11.44 -6.03 0.91
C TYR A 149 10.59 -5.23 -0.06
N GLY A 150 10.89 -3.95 -0.18
CA GLY A 150 10.20 -3.00 -1.04
C GLY A 150 11.14 -1.92 -1.58
N ILE A 151 10.55 -0.96 -2.29
CA ILE A 151 11.26 0.18 -2.89
C ILE A 151 10.60 1.46 -2.40
N GLN A 152 11.38 2.46 -2.02
CA GLN A 152 10.91 3.84 -1.90
C GLN A 152 11.31 4.60 -3.16
N TYR A 153 10.33 5.18 -3.86
CA TYR A 153 10.58 6.03 -5.03
C TYR A 153 10.31 7.50 -4.71
N PHE A 154 11.37 8.30 -4.70
CA PHE A 154 11.35 9.73 -4.41
C PHE A 154 11.06 10.50 -5.69
N THR A 155 9.79 10.82 -5.94
CA THR A 155 9.36 11.41 -7.22
C THR A 155 9.95 12.79 -7.52
N GLU A 156 10.29 13.57 -6.49
CA GLU A 156 10.93 14.89 -6.69
C GLU A 156 12.41 14.76 -7.06
N LEU A 157 13.06 13.66 -6.67
CA LEU A 157 14.47 13.41 -6.91
C LEU A 157 14.71 12.42 -8.06
N ASN A 158 13.68 11.73 -8.54
CA ASN A 158 13.78 10.61 -9.47
C ASN A 158 14.80 9.57 -8.99
N ILE A 159 14.63 9.11 -7.74
CA ILE A 159 15.51 8.13 -7.10
C ILE A 159 14.67 7.00 -6.54
N ALA A 160 15.09 5.76 -6.81
CA ALA A 160 14.54 4.57 -6.20
C ALA A 160 15.57 3.97 -5.25
N THR A 161 15.17 3.67 -4.02
CA THR A 161 16.01 2.94 -3.06
C THR A 161 15.29 1.73 -2.53
N ARG A 162 15.99 0.61 -2.41
CA ARG A 162 15.46 -0.56 -1.71
C ARG A 162 15.30 -0.27 -0.21
N VAL A 163 14.29 -0.84 0.40
CA VAL A 163 14.06 -0.76 1.84
C VAL A 163 13.60 -2.10 2.40
N VAL A 164 14.04 -2.41 3.62
CA VAL A 164 13.56 -3.57 4.39
C VAL A 164 12.69 -3.08 5.52
N TYR A 165 11.37 -3.16 5.38
CA TYR A 165 10.46 -2.66 6.39
C TYR A 165 9.43 -3.71 6.81
N ARG A 166 9.61 -4.26 8.02
CA ARG A 166 8.76 -5.32 8.58
C ARG A 166 7.29 -4.89 8.72
N ASN A 167 7.06 -3.69 9.23
CA ASN A 167 5.72 -3.17 9.53
C ASN A 167 5.30 -2.11 8.50
N ASN A 168 5.59 -2.36 7.22
CA ASN A 168 5.09 -1.54 6.11
C ASN A 168 3.57 -1.65 5.99
N HIS A 169 2.95 -0.78 5.17
CA HIS A 169 1.49 -0.67 5.07
C HIS A 169 0.90 -1.59 4.00
N PHE A 170 1.72 -2.25 3.19
CA PHE A 170 1.31 -3.24 2.18
C PHE A 170 0.98 -4.58 2.84
N LEU A 171 -0.04 -4.57 3.69
CA LEU A 171 -0.46 -5.69 4.51
C LEU A 171 -1.58 -6.45 3.82
N SER A 172 -1.50 -7.77 3.89
CA SER A 172 -2.61 -8.67 3.60
C SER A 172 -3.10 -9.31 4.89
N PHE A 173 -4.41 -9.50 5.03
CA PHE A 173 -5.03 -10.15 6.18
C PHE A 173 -5.98 -11.24 5.73
N ILE A 174 -5.82 -12.43 6.31
CA ILE A 174 -6.60 -13.62 6.02
C ILE A 174 -7.54 -13.86 7.19
N GLU A 175 -8.83 -13.96 6.90
CA GLU A 175 -9.83 -14.37 7.88
C GLU A 175 -10.91 -15.24 7.25
N LYS A 176 -11.45 -16.18 8.03
CA LYS A 176 -12.61 -16.97 7.67
C LYS A 176 -13.87 -16.22 8.06
N TYR A 177 -14.86 -16.18 7.18
CA TYR A 177 -16.16 -15.66 7.53
C TYR A 177 -16.93 -16.69 8.36
N GLU A 178 -17.16 -16.36 9.63
CA GLU A 178 -17.71 -17.27 10.63
C GLU A 178 -19.00 -16.69 11.25
N GLU A 179 -19.87 -17.57 11.70
CA GLU A 179 -21.15 -17.17 12.27
C GLU A 179 -20.93 -16.40 13.57
N ASN A 180 -21.65 -15.29 13.75
CA ASN A 180 -21.51 -14.40 14.91
C ASN A 180 -20.12 -13.76 15.08
N VAL A 181 -19.22 -13.91 14.10
CA VAL A 181 -17.91 -13.23 14.08
C VAL A 181 -17.94 -12.14 13.02
N ARG A 182 -17.74 -10.89 13.47
CA ARG A 182 -17.67 -9.77 12.54
C ARG A 182 -16.39 -9.83 11.70
N LEU A 183 -16.57 -9.80 10.37
CA LEU A 183 -15.49 -9.60 9.41
C LEU A 183 -14.69 -8.32 9.77
N ARG A 184 -13.38 -8.46 9.96
CA ARG A 184 -12.50 -7.36 10.38
C ARG A 184 -11.96 -6.59 9.18
N THR A 185 -11.46 -7.31 8.18
CA THR A 185 -10.55 -6.89 7.10
C THR A 185 -9.22 -6.34 7.63
N VAL A 186 -8.22 -6.22 6.76
CA VAL A 186 -6.95 -5.56 7.07
C VAL A 186 -7.15 -4.14 7.63
N MET A 187 -8.18 -3.43 7.16
CA MET A 187 -8.53 -2.07 7.60
C MET A 187 -9.12 -2.01 9.01
N GLY A 188 -9.56 -3.15 9.57
CA GLY A 188 -10.22 -3.23 10.87
C GLY A 188 -9.29 -3.13 12.08
N TYR A 189 -7.97 -3.14 11.87
CA TYR A 189 -6.96 -3.19 12.93
C TYR A 189 -6.27 -1.84 13.20
N GLY A 190 -6.53 -0.81 12.41
CA GLY A 190 -5.93 0.51 12.60
C GLY A 190 -4.52 0.58 12.04
N SER A 191 -3.51 0.88 12.87
CA SER A 191 -2.15 1.16 12.39
C SER A 191 -1.29 -0.09 12.18
N HIS A 192 -0.80 -0.26 10.95
CA HIS A 192 0.20 -1.26 10.55
C HIS A 192 1.40 -1.46 11.51
N ILE A 193 1.79 -0.44 12.29
CA ILE A 193 2.94 -0.51 13.20
C ILE A 193 2.77 -1.55 14.32
N TYR A 194 1.52 -1.91 14.64
CA TYR A 194 1.19 -2.86 15.69
C TYR A 194 0.95 -4.29 15.18
N VAL A 195 1.15 -4.56 13.89
CA VAL A 195 1.07 -5.93 13.35
C VAL A 195 2.03 -6.85 14.10
N GLY A 196 1.54 -8.01 14.52
CA GLY A 196 2.22 -8.94 15.42
C GLY A 196 1.98 -8.69 16.92
N ARG A 197 1.29 -7.59 17.29
CA ARG A 197 0.88 -7.30 18.69
C ARG A 197 -0.64 -7.36 18.89
N TYR A 198 -1.43 -7.49 17.83
CA TYR A 198 -2.87 -7.62 17.94
C TYR A 198 -3.26 -8.98 18.54
N LYS A 199 -4.07 -8.96 19.60
CA LYS A 199 -4.54 -10.19 20.26
C LYS A 199 -5.41 -11.02 19.32
N GLY A 200 -5.18 -12.33 19.30
CA GLY A 200 -5.96 -13.27 18.48
C GLY A 200 -5.66 -13.18 16.99
N THR A 201 -4.48 -12.68 16.62
CA THR A 201 -3.97 -12.71 15.24
C THR A 201 -2.54 -13.22 15.22
N GLU A 202 -2.15 -13.87 14.12
CA GLU A 202 -0.77 -14.20 13.82
C GLU A 202 -0.22 -13.23 12.75
N ALA A 203 1.11 -13.20 12.57
CA ALA A 203 1.75 -12.39 11.54
C ALA A 203 2.93 -13.13 10.92
N LEU A 204 2.83 -13.37 9.61
CA LEU A 204 3.89 -13.90 8.75
C LEU A 204 4.63 -12.72 8.09
N PHE A 205 5.90 -12.57 8.43
CA PHE A 205 6.78 -11.57 7.80
C PHE A 205 7.70 -12.26 6.80
N VAL A 206 7.36 -12.18 5.52
CA VAL A 206 8.02 -12.89 4.43
C VAL A 206 9.29 -12.18 4.03
N GLU A 207 10.38 -12.93 3.91
CA GLU A 207 11.65 -12.45 3.40
C GLU A 207 11.76 -12.79 1.91
N THR A 208 11.95 -11.76 1.09
CA THR A 208 12.08 -11.87 -0.37
C THR A 208 13.29 -11.04 -0.84
N PRO A 209 14.52 -11.37 -0.40
CA PRO A 209 15.70 -10.55 -0.69
C PRO A 209 16.00 -10.45 -2.20
N GLU A 210 15.54 -11.38 -3.01
CA GLU A 210 15.73 -11.33 -4.47
C GLU A 210 14.63 -10.52 -5.19
N ASN A 211 13.50 -10.26 -4.51
CA ASN A 211 12.30 -9.68 -5.13
C ASN A 211 11.59 -8.70 -4.18
N GLU A 212 11.71 -7.40 -4.48
CA GLU A 212 10.92 -6.36 -3.83
C GLU A 212 9.45 -6.48 -4.25
N LYS A 213 8.53 -6.49 -3.29
CA LYS A 213 7.11 -6.81 -3.53
C LYS A 213 6.22 -5.57 -3.69
N TRP A 214 6.69 -4.40 -3.29
CA TRP A 214 5.93 -3.17 -3.29
C TRP A 214 6.82 -1.95 -3.52
N ILE A 215 6.22 -0.87 -4.00
CA ILE A 215 6.84 0.45 -4.12
C ILE A 215 6.00 1.45 -3.33
N GLU A 216 6.63 2.11 -2.37
CA GLU A 216 6.11 3.28 -1.68
C GLU A 216 6.56 4.54 -2.42
N LEU A 217 5.61 5.37 -2.85
CA LEU A 217 5.89 6.65 -3.47
C LEU A 217 6.10 7.73 -2.41
N VAL A 218 7.28 8.34 -2.42
CA VAL A 218 7.66 9.38 -1.46
C VAL A 218 7.63 10.75 -2.13
N HIS A 219 6.52 11.46 -1.90
CA HIS A 219 6.31 12.85 -2.36
C HIS A 219 6.65 13.90 -1.29
N VAL A 220 7.10 13.46 -0.10
CA VAL A 220 7.41 14.33 1.03
C VAL A 220 8.76 13.94 1.62
N ASP A 221 9.71 14.87 1.57
CA ASP A 221 11.12 14.70 1.96
C ASP A 221 11.35 14.28 3.44
N ASN A 222 10.30 14.21 4.27
CA ASN A 222 10.36 13.83 5.68
C ASN A 222 9.98 12.37 5.99
N ASP A 223 9.41 11.60 5.06
CA ASP A 223 9.02 10.18 5.26
C ASP A 223 10.07 9.21 4.68
N VAL A 224 11.36 9.57 4.76
CA VAL A 224 12.46 8.70 4.31
C VAL A 224 12.71 7.58 5.32
N ARG A 225 12.57 6.32 4.89
CA ARG A 225 12.90 5.16 5.70
C ARG A 225 14.18 4.52 5.20
N MET A 226 15.24 4.66 5.99
CA MET A 226 16.52 4.00 5.73
C MET A 226 16.69 2.77 6.60
N THR A 227 17.20 1.70 6.02
CA THR A 227 17.64 0.48 6.70
C THR A 227 19.08 0.15 6.34
N PHE A 228 19.71 -0.80 7.03
CA PHE A 228 21.08 -1.22 6.69
C PHE A 228 21.20 -1.84 5.28
N ASP A 229 20.11 -2.41 4.75
CA ASP A 229 20.05 -2.96 3.38
C ASP A 229 19.58 -1.91 2.35
N THR A 230 19.51 -0.62 2.73
CA THR A 230 19.10 0.42 1.79
C THR A 230 20.21 0.74 0.80
N HIS A 231 19.94 0.46 -0.47
CA HIS A 231 20.80 0.79 -1.59
C HIS A 231 20.00 1.33 -2.78
N LEU A 232 20.69 2.04 -3.66
CA LEU A 232 20.12 2.63 -4.86
C LEU A 232 19.71 1.54 -5.86
N ILE A 233 18.49 1.65 -6.40
CA ILE A 233 18.04 0.85 -7.54
C ILE A 233 18.33 1.64 -8.81
N THR A 234 19.15 1.07 -9.70
CA THR A 234 19.52 1.67 -10.99
C THR A 234 18.94 0.93 -12.20
N ASP A 235 18.42 -0.28 -12.00
CA ASP A 235 17.83 -1.08 -13.08
C ASP A 235 16.36 -0.70 -13.35
N LEU A 236 16.17 0.23 -14.29
CA LEU A 236 14.85 0.64 -14.77
C LEU A 236 14.07 -0.49 -15.45
N LYS A 237 14.75 -1.46 -16.07
CA LYS A 237 14.08 -2.58 -16.74
C LYS A 237 13.43 -3.48 -15.70
N LYS A 238 14.09 -3.72 -14.57
CA LYS A 238 13.52 -4.44 -13.43
C LYS A 238 12.22 -3.78 -12.98
N LEU A 239 12.21 -2.46 -12.77
CA LEU A 239 11.02 -1.73 -12.32
C LEU A 239 9.85 -1.84 -13.31
N LYS A 240 10.14 -1.68 -14.60
CA LYS A 240 9.13 -1.84 -15.65
C LYS A 240 8.57 -3.26 -15.72
N ASN A 241 9.43 -4.27 -15.69
CA ASN A 241 9.02 -5.67 -15.81
C ASN A 241 8.29 -6.16 -14.56
N ASP A 242 8.81 -5.81 -13.38
CA ASP A 242 8.32 -6.32 -12.11
C ASP A 242 7.03 -5.61 -11.65
N PHE A 243 6.83 -4.34 -12.02
CA PHE A 243 5.68 -3.55 -11.55
C PHE A 243 4.77 -3.05 -12.67
N GLY A 244 5.17 -3.20 -13.95
CA GLY A 244 4.38 -2.67 -15.07
C GLY A 244 4.38 -1.14 -15.17
N ILE A 245 5.30 -0.46 -14.47
CA ILE A 245 5.35 1.00 -14.39
C ILE A 245 6.62 1.57 -15.02
N HIS A 246 6.50 2.74 -15.63
CA HIS A 246 7.63 3.47 -16.19
C HIS A 246 8.13 4.51 -15.18
N LEU A 247 9.29 4.22 -14.58
CA LEU A 247 9.99 5.17 -13.70
C LEU A 247 11.09 5.90 -14.47
N GLU A 248 11.37 7.13 -14.05
CA GLU A 248 12.54 7.88 -14.48
C GLU A 248 13.55 7.92 -13.34
N LEU A 249 14.83 7.73 -13.64
CA LEU A 249 15.89 7.92 -12.66
C LEU A 249 16.75 9.12 -13.05
N ALA A 250 17.13 9.92 -12.06
CA ALA A 250 18.06 11.00 -12.25
C ALA A 250 19.40 10.47 -12.76
N LYS A 251 19.98 11.13 -13.78
CA LYS A 251 21.29 10.76 -14.35
C LYS A 251 22.41 10.77 -13.32
N ASN A 252 22.29 11.63 -12.31
CA ASN A 252 23.20 11.78 -11.18
C ASN A 252 22.65 11.11 -9.89
N SER A 253 21.76 10.13 -10.01
CA SER A 253 21.14 9.42 -8.87
C SER A 253 22.15 8.91 -7.84
N THR A 254 23.29 8.38 -8.25
CA THR A 254 24.39 7.98 -7.36
C THR A 254 24.90 9.15 -6.52
N PHE A 255 25.14 10.30 -7.14
CA PHE A 255 25.61 11.50 -6.42
C PHE A 255 24.56 12.02 -5.45
N ILE A 256 23.29 12.08 -5.85
CA ILE A 256 22.19 12.50 -4.98
C ILE A 256 22.03 11.54 -3.80
N PHE A 257 22.13 10.22 -4.05
CA PHE A 257 22.08 9.21 -3.00
C PHE A 257 23.16 9.43 -1.93
N TYR A 258 24.41 9.59 -2.32
CA TYR A 258 25.50 9.82 -1.36
C TYR A 258 25.45 11.18 -0.67
N THR A 259 24.96 12.22 -1.34
CA THR A 259 24.90 13.58 -0.75
C THR A 259 23.72 13.77 0.19
N ILE A 260 22.56 13.19 -0.10
CA ILE A 260 21.34 13.35 0.70
C ILE A 260 21.15 12.16 1.65
N PHE A 261 21.16 10.94 1.13
CA PHE A 261 20.73 9.75 1.88
C PHE A 261 21.83 9.16 2.76
N LEU A 262 23.08 9.10 2.28
CA LEU A 262 24.19 8.63 3.13
C LEU A 262 24.42 9.58 4.31
N LYS A 263 24.39 10.91 4.08
CA LYS A 263 24.50 11.89 5.18
C LYS A 263 23.39 11.74 6.21
N ARG A 264 22.14 11.52 5.78
CA ARG A 264 21.00 11.25 6.67
C ARG A 264 21.19 9.93 7.43
N THR A 265 21.64 8.87 6.76
CA THR A 265 21.91 7.56 7.38
C THR A 265 22.97 7.67 8.47
N ILE A 266 24.08 8.35 8.18
CA ILE A 266 25.15 8.61 9.15
C ILE A 266 24.59 9.39 10.37
N LYS A 267 23.80 10.45 10.13
CA LYS A 267 23.15 11.23 11.20
C LYS A 267 22.24 10.35 12.07
N GLU A 268 21.48 9.45 11.45
CA GLU A 268 20.60 8.54 12.18
C GLU A 268 21.37 7.49 12.97
N ILE A 269 22.45 6.93 12.41
CA ILE A 269 23.35 6.02 13.16
C ILE A 269 23.93 6.73 14.38
N PHE A 270 24.42 7.97 14.23
CA PHE A 270 24.93 8.75 15.37
C PHE A 270 23.83 9.03 16.41
N ARG A 271 22.61 9.35 15.98
CA ARG A 271 21.45 9.52 16.88
C ARG A 271 21.19 8.23 17.67
N HIS A 272 21.19 7.07 17.00
CA HIS A 272 20.98 5.76 17.62
C HIS A 272 22.08 5.41 18.61
N ILE A 273 23.35 5.61 18.26
CA ILE A 273 24.49 5.39 19.15
C ILE A 273 24.36 6.27 20.39
N ARG A 274 24.06 7.56 20.22
CA ARG A 274 23.87 8.51 21.32
C ARG A 274 22.72 8.10 22.25
N LEU A 275 21.58 7.68 21.71
CA LEU A 275 20.43 7.22 22.50
C LEU A 275 20.71 5.92 23.26
N LYS A 276 21.45 4.99 22.64
CA LYS A 276 21.88 3.73 23.26
C LYS A 276 22.88 3.97 24.40
N ILE A 277 23.79 4.92 24.24
CA ILE A 277 24.71 5.38 25.32
C ILE A 277 23.92 6.06 26.46
N MET A 278 22.83 6.76 26.15
CA MET A 278 21.97 7.44 27.12
C MET A 278 20.92 6.53 27.80
N GLY A 279 20.94 5.21 27.56
CA GLY A 279 20.11 4.24 28.28
C GLY A 279 18.60 4.29 27.99
N ARG A 280 18.14 5.03 26.96
CA ARG A 280 16.72 5.07 26.59
C ARG A 280 16.38 3.87 25.69
N LYS A 281 15.50 2.97 26.17
CA LYS A 281 14.87 1.92 25.34
C LYS A 281 13.82 2.56 24.43
N TRP A 282 13.68 1.99 23.24
CA TRP A 282 12.68 2.39 22.25
C TRP A 282 11.28 1.90 22.66
N ASP A 283 10.27 2.74 22.42
CA ASP A 283 8.88 2.36 22.18
C ASP A 283 8.57 2.45 20.68
#